data_AF-A0A1F8UQT5-F1
#
_entry.id   AF-A0A1F8UQT5-F1
#
_cell.length_a   1.000
_cell.length_b   1.000
_cell.length_c   1.000
_cell.angle_alpha   90.00
_cell.angle_beta   90.00
_cell.angle_gamma   90.00
#
_symmetry.space_group_name_H-M   'P 1'
#
loop_
_entity.id
_entity.type
_entity.pdbx_description
1 polymer ?
#
loop_
_entity_poly.entity_id
_entity_poly.type
_entity_poly.pdbx_seq_one_letter_code
_entity_poly.pdbx_strand_id
1 'polypeptide(L)'
;MTAKEKILELFYRNVKGRISDTEGRNTRHDGREGHWLEQQFGITANANNESDFMGYELKDETTSKTTFGDWSANQYVFTMPEYSQLFIGSAKYQKQDSFLKIFGRPNPEKNERYSWSGTPCPKIGHYNAYGQRLEITDTKDIIAVYSYSHDQRTDKSLIVPIALQIEHLVIARWYGISSPSTRRTDKCLKEKLEDKFNHEGWFTCKKDASGAYTKICFGKPVNYDEWLRLVEQGIVFFDSGMYEGNVRPYSQWRANNNFWNSLITEVHE
;
A
#
# COMPACT_ATOMS: atom_id res chain seq x y z
N MET A 1 5.92 33.81 -2.60
CA MET A 1 6.68 32.58 -2.38
C MET A 1 5.77 31.41 -2.75
N THR A 2 6.15 30.62 -3.75
CA THR A 2 5.40 29.43 -4.16
C THR A 2 5.59 28.29 -3.15
N ALA A 3 4.71 27.27 -3.19
CA ALA A 3 4.85 26.08 -2.35
C ALA A 3 6.23 25.41 -2.53
N LYS A 4 6.68 25.26 -3.78
CA LYS A 4 7.99 24.70 -4.13
C LYS A 4 9.14 25.54 -3.59
N GLU A 5 9.10 26.86 -3.72
CA GLU A 5 10.12 27.76 -3.14
C GLU A 5 10.21 27.60 -1.62
N LYS A 6 9.08 27.43 -0.94
CA LYS A 6 9.07 27.19 0.50
C LYS A 6 9.67 25.83 0.88
N ILE A 7 9.36 24.78 0.12
CA ILE A 7 9.96 23.45 0.30
C ILE A 7 11.48 23.53 0.13
N LEU A 8 11.97 24.23 -0.89
CA LEU A 8 13.41 24.43 -1.10
C LEU A 8 14.07 25.20 0.05
N GLU A 9 13.45 26.29 0.52
CA GLU A 9 13.93 27.05 1.69
C GLU A 9 14.07 26.13 2.92
N LEU A 10 13.05 25.32 3.21
CA LEU A 10 13.05 24.37 4.32
C LEU A 10 14.11 23.28 4.14
N PHE A 11 14.27 22.76 2.92
CA PHE A 11 15.30 21.76 2.63
C PHE A 11 16.70 22.31 2.91
N TYR A 12 17.07 23.46 2.35
CA TYR A 12 18.41 24.02 2.55
C TYR A 12 18.68 24.41 4.01
N ARG A 13 17.66 24.86 4.74
CA ARG A 13 17.79 25.27 6.14
C ARG A 13 17.85 24.09 7.11
N ASN A 14 16.99 23.09 6.91
CA ASN A 14 16.68 22.08 7.92
C ASN A 14 17.13 20.66 7.55
N VAL A 15 17.42 20.37 6.27
CA VAL A 15 17.62 18.99 5.78
C VAL A 15 18.99 18.80 5.13
N LYS A 16 19.39 19.70 4.21
CA LYS A 16 20.63 19.58 3.43
C LYS A 16 21.85 19.41 4.35
N GLY A 17 22.66 18.39 4.06
CA GLY A 17 23.89 18.04 4.79
C GLY A 17 23.66 17.33 6.12
N ARG A 18 22.41 17.10 6.55
CA ARG A 18 22.11 16.41 7.80
C ARG A 18 21.88 14.92 7.57
N ILE A 19 22.19 14.12 8.58
CA ILE A 19 21.81 12.71 8.69
C ILE A 19 20.55 12.65 9.55
N SER A 20 19.58 11.81 9.18
CA SER A 20 18.33 11.67 9.94
C SER A 20 18.63 11.17 11.35
N ASP A 21 18.32 12.00 12.35
CA ASP A 21 18.41 11.61 13.75
C ASP A 21 17.17 10.78 14.13
N THR A 22 17.42 9.54 14.50
CA THR A 22 16.37 8.59 14.90
C THR A 22 16.56 8.08 16.33
N GLU A 23 17.43 8.74 17.11
CA GLU A 23 17.64 8.43 18.51
C GLU A 23 16.32 8.51 19.30
N GLY A 24 16.11 7.57 20.22
CA GLY A 24 14.87 7.45 21.00
C GLY A 24 13.65 6.93 20.23
N ARG A 25 13.74 6.69 18.92
CA ARG A 25 12.68 6.03 18.14
C ARG A 25 12.87 4.52 18.15
N ASN A 26 11.75 3.78 18.06
CA ASN A 26 11.80 2.33 17.95
C ASN A 26 12.60 1.94 16.68
N THR A 27 13.75 1.28 16.88
CA THR A 27 14.64 0.82 15.80
C THR A 27 13.99 -0.19 14.87
N ARG A 28 12.84 -0.76 15.25
CA ARG A 28 12.02 -1.66 14.42
C ARG A 28 10.92 -0.94 13.63
N HIS A 29 10.79 0.39 13.76
CA HIS A 29 9.82 1.16 12.97
C HIS A 29 10.45 1.61 11.65
N ASP A 30 10.01 1.03 10.55
CA ASP A 30 10.53 1.31 9.20
C ASP A 30 10.25 2.75 8.74
N GLY A 31 9.23 3.42 9.30
CA GLY A 31 8.86 4.81 8.94
C GLY A 31 9.57 5.90 9.73
N ARG A 32 10.60 5.58 10.54
CA ARG A 32 11.22 6.55 11.45
C ARG A 32 11.96 7.69 10.75
N GLU A 33 12.53 7.42 9.58
CA GLU A 33 13.28 8.42 8.79
C GLU A 33 12.30 9.37 8.08
N GLY A 34 11.27 8.83 7.44
CA GLY A 34 10.14 9.61 6.92
C GLY A 34 9.54 10.56 7.97
N HIS A 35 9.27 10.09 9.19
CA HIS A 35 8.79 10.96 10.27
C HIS A 35 9.80 12.05 10.68
N TRP A 36 11.10 11.79 10.61
CA TRP A 36 12.10 12.81 10.88
C TRP A 36 12.07 13.88 9.79
N LEU A 37 11.93 13.45 8.53
CA LEU A 37 11.85 14.32 7.38
C LEU A 37 10.59 15.21 7.42
N GLU A 38 9.42 14.62 7.70
CA GLU A 38 8.16 15.34 7.93
C GLU A 38 8.33 16.48 8.95
N GLN A 39 8.99 16.21 10.07
CA GLN A 39 9.27 17.21 11.10
C GLN A 39 10.17 18.34 10.59
N GLN A 40 11.16 18.07 9.75
CA GLN A 40 12.03 19.11 9.19
C GLN A 40 11.28 20.06 8.25
N PHE A 41 10.21 19.57 7.62
CA PHE A 41 9.29 20.37 6.80
C PHE A 41 8.14 20.98 7.61
N GLY A 42 8.08 20.75 8.93
CA GLY A 42 7.02 21.28 9.80
C GLY A 42 5.67 20.57 9.62
N ILE A 43 5.67 19.36 9.06
CA ILE A 43 4.47 18.57 8.80
C ILE A 43 4.05 17.88 10.10
N THR A 44 2.82 18.14 10.54
CA THR A 44 2.27 17.45 11.71
C THR A 44 1.61 16.17 11.27
N ALA A 45 2.08 15.05 11.81
CA ALA A 45 1.50 13.73 11.57
C ALA A 45 -0.01 13.74 11.82
N ASN A 46 -0.79 13.40 10.79
CA ASN A 46 -2.23 13.28 10.87
C ASN A 46 -2.68 12.06 10.04
N ALA A 47 -3.92 11.61 10.23
CA ALA A 47 -4.46 10.46 9.52
C ALA A 47 -5.29 10.85 8.28
N ASN A 48 -5.17 12.09 7.80
CA ASN A 48 -5.94 12.56 6.65
C ASN A 48 -5.30 12.04 5.35
N ASN A 49 -6.15 11.71 4.39
CA ASN A 49 -5.71 11.33 3.06
C ASN A 49 -5.65 12.58 2.18
N GLU A 50 -4.61 13.38 2.38
CA GLU A 50 -4.31 14.63 1.66
C GLU A 50 -2.80 14.69 1.42
N SER A 51 -2.35 15.54 0.49
CA SER A 51 -0.92 15.83 0.28
C SER A 51 -0.27 16.36 1.56
N ASP A 52 0.96 15.95 1.85
CA ASP A 52 1.61 16.25 3.13
C ASP A 52 1.97 17.73 3.33
N PHE A 53 2.33 18.46 2.27
CA PHE A 53 2.70 19.87 2.38
C PHE A 53 2.34 20.71 1.15
N MET A 54 1.38 21.63 1.31
CA MET A 54 1.02 22.64 0.30
C MET A 54 0.73 22.05 -1.10
N GLY A 55 0.08 20.88 -1.18
CA GLY A 55 -0.26 20.22 -2.45
C GLY A 55 0.78 19.21 -2.93
N TYR A 56 1.92 19.08 -2.26
CA TYR A 56 2.94 18.07 -2.55
C TYR A 56 2.92 16.92 -1.53
N GLU A 57 3.01 15.68 -2.01
CA GLU A 57 3.27 14.50 -1.18
C GLU A 57 4.78 14.32 -0.95
N LEU A 58 5.19 14.15 0.31
CA LEU A 58 6.56 13.86 0.69
C LEU A 58 6.79 12.35 0.71
N LYS A 59 7.78 11.87 -0.06
CA LYS A 59 8.25 10.49 0.00
C LYS A 59 9.66 10.42 0.56
N ASP A 60 9.87 9.50 1.48
CA ASP A 60 11.19 9.15 1.97
C ASP A 60 11.94 8.27 0.96
N GLU A 61 13.27 8.39 0.95
CA GLU A 61 14.12 7.51 0.16
C GLU A 61 14.27 6.16 0.88
N THR A 62 13.61 5.14 0.34
CA THR A 62 13.72 3.77 0.84
C THR A 62 14.81 3.00 0.10
N THR A 63 15.09 1.77 0.53
CA THR A 63 16.15 0.94 -0.08
C THR A 63 15.75 0.27 -1.38
N SER A 64 14.47 -0.08 -1.58
CA SER A 64 14.05 -0.88 -2.74
C SER A 64 12.74 -0.47 -3.38
N LYS A 65 11.75 -0.03 -2.58
CA LYS A 65 10.38 0.20 -3.03
C LYS A 65 9.76 1.37 -2.28
N THR A 66 9.11 2.27 -3.01
CA THR A 66 8.37 3.39 -2.42
C THR A 66 6.87 3.18 -2.62
N THR A 67 6.12 3.52 -1.57
CA THR A 67 4.68 3.28 -1.47
C THR A 67 3.90 4.50 -1.92
N PHE A 68 2.92 4.31 -2.81
CA PHE A 68 1.92 5.32 -3.13
C PHE A 68 1.03 5.58 -1.91
N GLY A 69 0.43 4.51 -1.39
CA GLY A 69 -0.28 4.53 -0.11
C GLY A 69 -0.56 3.13 0.43
N ASP A 70 -0.92 3.10 1.71
CA ASP A 70 -1.50 1.93 2.37
C ASP A 70 -3.03 2.07 2.37
N TRP A 71 -3.66 1.39 1.41
CA TRP A 71 -5.08 1.52 1.12
C TRP A 71 -5.73 0.16 1.23
N SER A 72 -6.28 -0.14 2.41
CA SER A 72 -7.09 -1.34 2.64
C SER A 72 -8.25 -1.44 1.65
N ALA A 73 -8.57 -2.66 1.22
CA ALA A 73 -9.74 -2.93 0.39
C ALA A 73 -11.01 -2.41 1.07
N ASN A 74 -11.92 -1.87 0.27
CA ASN A 74 -13.24 -1.42 0.72
C ASN A 74 -14.06 -2.61 1.22
N GLN A 75 -13.88 -3.78 0.59
CA GLN A 75 -14.55 -5.01 0.99
C GLN A 75 -13.55 -6.16 1.06
N TYR A 76 -13.76 -7.02 2.06
CA TYR A 76 -13.13 -8.33 2.15
C TYR A 76 -14.21 -9.39 2.28
N VAL A 77 -13.99 -10.58 1.72
CA VAL A 77 -14.95 -11.71 1.80
C VAL A 77 -15.38 -12.01 3.23
N PHE A 78 -14.48 -11.89 4.20
CA PHE A 78 -14.77 -12.13 5.62
C PHE A 78 -15.62 -11.04 6.30
N THR A 79 -15.91 -9.95 5.60
CA THR A 79 -16.82 -8.89 6.03
C THR A 79 -18.13 -8.86 5.22
N MET A 80 -18.22 -9.64 4.14
CA MET A 80 -19.42 -9.68 3.31
C MET A 80 -20.52 -10.50 4.00
N PRO A 81 -21.76 -10.00 4.11
CA PRO A 81 -22.84 -10.69 4.83
C PRO A 81 -23.02 -12.16 4.41
N GLU A 82 -22.97 -12.43 3.10
CA GLU A 82 -23.10 -13.75 2.48
C GLU A 82 -22.08 -14.78 3.00
N TYR A 83 -20.82 -14.37 3.21
CA TYR A 83 -19.73 -15.28 3.58
C TYR A 83 -19.26 -15.12 5.03
N SER A 84 -19.67 -14.04 5.70
CA SER A 84 -19.09 -13.62 6.98
C SER A 84 -19.22 -14.67 8.10
N GLN A 85 -20.18 -15.59 8.01
CA GLN A 85 -20.40 -16.69 8.97
C GLN A 85 -19.43 -17.86 8.76
N LEU A 86 -18.75 -17.92 7.61
CA LEU A 86 -17.75 -18.95 7.29
C LEU A 86 -16.38 -18.65 7.92
N PHE A 87 -16.22 -17.45 8.50
CA PHE A 87 -14.97 -17.01 9.13
C PHE A 87 -15.13 -16.94 10.64
N ILE A 88 -14.17 -17.52 11.36
CA ILE A 88 -14.22 -17.66 12.82
C ILE A 88 -14.05 -16.30 13.50
N GLY A 89 -14.89 -16.04 14.51
CA GLY A 89 -14.81 -14.86 15.38
C GLY A 89 -15.96 -13.87 15.18
N SER A 90 -16.19 -13.03 16.19
CA SER A 90 -17.22 -12.00 16.18
C SER A 90 -16.68 -10.66 15.70
N ALA A 91 -15.42 -10.35 16.01
CA ALA A 91 -14.76 -9.11 15.60
C ALA A 91 -14.09 -9.24 14.22
N LYS A 92 -13.96 -8.11 13.51
CA LYS A 92 -13.33 -8.05 12.17
C LYS A 92 -11.94 -8.67 12.13
N TYR A 93 -11.09 -8.37 13.12
CA TYR A 93 -9.71 -8.88 13.16
C TYR A 93 -9.65 -10.40 13.39
N GLN A 94 -10.60 -10.98 14.13
CA GLN A 94 -10.67 -12.44 14.31
C GLN A 94 -11.08 -13.13 13.01
N LYS A 95 -12.05 -12.56 12.29
CA LYS A 95 -12.43 -13.03 10.95
C LYS A 95 -11.29 -12.88 9.94
N GLN A 96 -10.48 -11.83 10.07
CA GLN A 96 -9.25 -11.67 9.30
C GLN A 96 -8.24 -12.80 9.61
N ASP A 97 -8.02 -13.16 10.88
CA ASP A 97 -7.16 -14.29 11.24
C ASP A 97 -7.67 -15.61 10.63
N SER A 98 -8.99 -15.83 10.63
CA SER A 98 -9.62 -16.94 9.94
C SER A 98 -9.38 -16.90 8.41
N PHE A 99 -9.48 -15.72 7.81
CA PHE A 99 -9.17 -15.51 6.38
C PHE A 99 -7.71 -15.87 6.06
N LEU A 100 -6.78 -15.47 6.93
CA LEU A 100 -5.36 -15.75 6.77
C LEU A 100 -5.05 -17.26 6.81
N LYS A 101 -5.79 -18.03 7.61
CA LYS A 101 -5.67 -19.50 7.64
C LYS A 101 -6.16 -20.17 6.36
N ILE A 102 -7.15 -19.56 5.69
CA ILE A 102 -7.74 -20.11 4.46
C ILE A 102 -6.91 -19.70 3.23
N PHE A 103 -6.57 -18.41 3.10
CA PHE A 103 -5.99 -17.84 1.88
C PHE A 103 -4.54 -17.35 2.03
N GLY A 104 -4.00 -17.38 3.25
CA GLY A 104 -2.61 -17.02 3.54
C GLY A 104 -1.69 -18.24 3.69
N ARG A 105 -0.51 -18.00 4.26
CA ARG A 105 0.46 -19.04 4.61
C ARG A 105 1.06 -18.81 6.00
N PRO A 106 1.42 -19.87 6.74
CA PRO A 106 2.21 -19.71 7.94
C PRO A 106 3.65 -19.32 7.60
N ASN A 107 4.34 -18.71 8.57
CA ASN A 107 5.77 -18.45 8.49
C ASN A 107 6.49 -19.13 9.66
N PRO A 108 7.30 -20.19 9.41
CA PRO A 108 8.04 -20.89 10.46
C PRO A 108 8.98 -19.99 11.26
N GLU A 109 9.58 -18.98 10.63
CA GLU A 109 10.47 -18.02 11.30
C GLU A 109 9.71 -17.06 12.24
N LYS A 110 8.38 -17.06 12.18
CA LYS A 110 7.49 -16.23 13.00
C LYS A 110 6.52 -17.09 13.81
N ASN A 111 6.98 -18.22 14.34
CA ASN A 111 6.18 -19.14 15.16
C ASN A 111 4.88 -19.57 14.45
N GLU A 112 4.99 -19.96 13.18
CA GLU A 112 3.85 -20.38 12.34
C GLU A 112 2.76 -19.32 12.13
N ARG A 113 3.04 -18.04 12.43
CA ARG A 113 2.07 -16.95 12.27
C ARG A 113 1.64 -16.81 10.82
N TYR A 114 0.34 -16.87 10.57
CA TYR A 114 -0.21 -16.77 9.22
C TYR A 114 -0.14 -15.34 8.67
N SER A 115 0.04 -15.22 7.36
CA SER A 115 -0.01 -13.94 6.65
C SER A 115 -0.47 -14.09 5.20
N TRP A 116 -1.11 -13.05 4.69
CA TRP A 116 -1.48 -12.93 3.28
C TRP A 116 -0.38 -12.10 2.58
N SER A 117 0.86 -12.58 2.66
CA SER A 117 2.04 -11.86 2.17
C SER A 117 2.99 -12.81 1.44
N GLY A 118 3.80 -12.30 0.52
CA GLY A 118 4.70 -13.14 -0.28
C GLY A 118 3.92 -14.00 -1.29
N THR A 119 4.09 -15.32 -1.25
CA THR A 119 3.51 -16.23 -2.25
C THR A 119 1.98 -16.24 -2.33
N PRO A 120 1.19 -16.14 -1.24
CA PRO A 120 -0.26 -16.02 -1.31
C PRO A 120 -0.76 -14.62 -1.74
N CYS A 121 0.10 -13.59 -1.70
CA CYS A 121 -0.30 -12.25 -2.14
C CYS A 121 -0.59 -12.29 -3.66
N PRO A 122 -1.78 -11.90 -4.12
CA PRO A 122 -2.12 -11.95 -5.53
C PRO A 122 -1.35 -10.90 -6.33
N LYS A 123 -1.11 -11.20 -7.60
CA LYS A 123 -0.53 -10.29 -8.59
C LYS A 123 -1.50 -10.10 -9.76
N ILE A 124 -1.32 -9.02 -10.51
CA ILE A 124 -2.15 -8.74 -11.69
C ILE A 124 -2.00 -9.86 -12.73
N GLY A 125 -3.13 -10.30 -13.30
CA GLY A 125 -3.20 -11.16 -14.48
C GLY A 125 -2.91 -12.66 -14.27
N HIS A 126 -2.21 -13.06 -13.21
CA HIS A 126 -1.77 -14.44 -13.01
C HIS A 126 -2.19 -15.03 -11.67
N TYR A 127 -2.72 -16.25 -11.71
CA TYR A 127 -2.96 -17.04 -10.50
C TYR A 127 -1.63 -17.44 -9.86
N ASN A 128 -1.51 -17.20 -8.56
CA ASN A 128 -0.44 -17.76 -7.74
C ASN A 128 -0.76 -19.21 -7.34
N ALA A 129 0.17 -19.86 -6.62
CA ALA A 129 0.01 -21.24 -6.16
C ALA A 129 -1.16 -21.44 -5.16
N TYR A 130 -1.73 -20.35 -4.64
CA TYR A 130 -2.89 -20.36 -3.73
C TYR A 130 -4.19 -20.08 -4.48
N GLY A 131 -4.19 -20.11 -5.81
CA GLY A 131 -5.36 -19.90 -6.65
C GLY A 131 -5.84 -18.46 -6.69
N GLN A 132 -4.98 -17.48 -6.37
CA GLN A 132 -5.36 -16.08 -6.25
C GLN A 132 -4.70 -15.19 -7.30
N ARG A 133 -5.44 -14.21 -7.82
CA ARG A 133 -4.92 -13.17 -8.73
C ARG A 133 -5.61 -11.83 -8.51
N LEU A 134 -5.02 -10.77 -9.02
CA LEU A 134 -5.67 -9.47 -9.16
C LEU A 134 -6.25 -9.32 -10.56
N GLU A 135 -7.39 -8.65 -10.64
CA GLU A 135 -8.05 -8.25 -11.88
C GLU A 135 -8.50 -6.80 -11.78
N ILE A 136 -8.47 -6.09 -12.92
CA ILE A 136 -9.08 -4.76 -13.07
C ILE A 136 -10.42 -4.98 -13.76
N THR A 137 -11.50 -4.48 -13.17
CA THR A 137 -12.86 -4.62 -13.73
C THR A 137 -13.15 -3.52 -14.75
N ASP A 138 -14.24 -3.66 -15.50
CA ASP A 138 -14.73 -2.62 -16.42
C ASP A 138 -15.07 -1.30 -15.70
N THR A 139 -15.44 -1.36 -14.42
CA THR A 139 -15.66 -0.19 -13.56
C THR A 139 -14.37 0.42 -13.01
N LYS A 140 -13.22 -0.08 -13.46
CA LYS A 140 -11.87 0.24 -12.98
C LYS A 140 -11.65 -0.07 -11.50
N ASP A 141 -12.46 -0.96 -10.91
CA ASP A 141 -12.16 -1.52 -9.59
C ASP A 141 -10.94 -2.43 -9.71
N ILE A 142 -10.23 -2.63 -8.61
CA ILE A 142 -9.27 -3.72 -8.50
C ILE A 142 -9.86 -4.77 -7.57
N ILE A 143 -9.90 -6.02 -8.00
CA ILE A 143 -10.37 -7.14 -7.19
C ILE A 143 -9.26 -8.17 -7.02
N ALA A 144 -9.15 -8.72 -5.82
CA ALA A 144 -8.48 -9.99 -5.60
C ALA A 144 -9.51 -11.10 -5.71
N VAL A 145 -9.26 -12.06 -6.60
CA VAL A 145 -10.13 -13.23 -6.80
C VAL A 145 -9.40 -14.50 -6.40
N TYR A 146 -10.18 -15.47 -5.94
CA TYR A 146 -9.77 -16.84 -5.66
C TYR A 146 -10.56 -17.79 -6.56
N SER A 147 -9.88 -18.80 -7.12
CA SER A 147 -10.49 -19.84 -7.93
C SER A 147 -10.01 -21.21 -7.46
N TYR A 148 -10.93 -22.04 -6.99
CA TYR A 148 -10.60 -23.32 -6.35
C TYR A 148 -9.84 -24.26 -7.30
N SER A 149 -10.18 -24.29 -8.59
CA SER A 149 -9.48 -25.06 -9.61
C SER A 149 -8.00 -24.67 -9.75
N HIS A 150 -7.65 -23.41 -9.46
CA HIS A 150 -6.30 -22.86 -9.60
C HIS A 150 -5.47 -22.93 -8.31
N ASP A 151 -6.06 -23.25 -7.16
CA ASP A 151 -5.32 -23.49 -5.92
C ASP A 151 -4.52 -24.80 -6.05
N GLN A 152 -3.20 -24.72 -5.88
CA GLN A 152 -2.28 -25.85 -6.09
C GLN A 152 -1.92 -26.56 -4.79
N ARG A 153 -2.44 -26.11 -3.64
CA ARG A 153 -2.18 -26.77 -2.35
C ARG A 153 -2.82 -28.16 -2.33
N THR A 154 -2.05 -29.16 -1.91
CA THR A 154 -2.49 -30.55 -1.85
C THR A 154 -3.62 -30.78 -0.84
N ASP A 155 -3.70 -29.94 0.19
CA ASP A 155 -4.68 -29.99 1.28
C ASP A 155 -5.77 -28.91 1.16
N LYS A 156 -5.90 -28.24 0.00
CA LYS A 156 -6.89 -27.16 -0.21
C LYS A 156 -8.32 -27.56 0.14
N SER A 157 -8.71 -28.82 -0.07
CA SER A 157 -10.06 -29.31 0.24
C SER A 157 -10.35 -29.39 1.73
N LEU A 158 -9.30 -29.49 2.56
CA LEU A 158 -9.40 -29.48 4.03
C LEU A 158 -9.36 -28.05 4.58
N ILE A 159 -8.59 -27.17 3.94
CA ILE A 159 -8.40 -25.79 4.37
C ILE A 159 -9.58 -24.90 3.98
N VAL A 160 -10.06 -25.02 2.73
CA VAL A 160 -11.05 -24.12 2.14
C VAL A 160 -12.45 -24.67 2.42
N PRO A 161 -13.33 -23.94 3.14
CA PRO A 161 -14.70 -24.38 3.39
C PRO A 161 -15.44 -24.68 2.08
N ILE A 162 -16.29 -25.73 2.06
CA ILE A 162 -17.01 -26.18 0.86
C ILE A 162 -17.74 -25.02 0.16
N ALA A 163 -18.38 -24.14 0.93
CA ALA A 163 -19.09 -22.97 0.40
C ALA A 163 -18.18 -21.94 -0.29
N LEU A 164 -16.86 -21.98 -0.06
CA LEU A 164 -15.84 -21.14 -0.72
C LEU A 164 -15.06 -21.91 -1.80
N GLN A 165 -15.33 -23.21 -2.02
CA GLN A 165 -14.71 -24.00 -3.07
C GLN A 165 -15.39 -23.74 -4.43
N ILE A 166 -15.36 -22.48 -4.86
CA ILE A 166 -15.95 -21.99 -6.09
C ILE A 166 -14.91 -21.29 -6.97
N GLU A 167 -15.28 -21.04 -8.22
CA GLU A 167 -14.47 -20.28 -9.15
C GLU A 167 -14.79 -18.78 -9.04
N HIS A 168 -13.78 -17.93 -9.23
CA HIS A 168 -13.92 -16.47 -9.27
C HIS A 168 -14.55 -15.84 -8.00
N LEU A 169 -14.29 -16.39 -6.82
CA LEU A 169 -14.66 -15.80 -5.54
C LEU A 169 -13.90 -14.49 -5.32
N VAL A 170 -14.60 -13.35 -5.22
CA VAL A 170 -13.97 -12.07 -4.85
C VAL A 170 -13.60 -12.09 -3.37
N ILE A 171 -12.30 -12.13 -3.09
CA ILE A 171 -11.77 -12.17 -1.72
C ILE A 171 -11.45 -10.78 -1.16
N ALA A 172 -11.13 -9.81 -2.02
CA ALA A 172 -11.01 -8.41 -1.66
C ALA A 172 -11.39 -7.50 -2.84
N ARG A 173 -11.97 -6.32 -2.57
CA ARG A 173 -12.30 -5.32 -3.59
C ARG A 173 -11.88 -3.92 -3.16
N TRP A 174 -11.17 -3.25 -4.05
CA TRP A 174 -10.90 -1.82 -4.02
C TRP A 174 -11.76 -1.15 -5.09
N TYR A 175 -12.66 -0.27 -4.67
CA TYR A 175 -13.46 0.52 -5.60
C TYR A 175 -12.56 1.50 -6.37
N GLY A 176 -12.73 1.57 -7.68
CA GLY A 176 -11.86 2.34 -8.55
C GLY A 176 -12.18 3.83 -8.56
N ILE A 177 -13.25 4.16 -9.28
CA ILE A 177 -13.66 5.55 -9.55
C ILE A 177 -14.62 6.08 -8.48
N SER A 178 -15.51 5.24 -7.95
CA SER A 178 -16.52 5.64 -6.97
C SER A 178 -16.77 4.54 -5.96
N SER A 179 -16.97 4.94 -4.70
CA SER A 179 -17.43 4.04 -3.65
C SER A 179 -18.96 4.14 -3.52
N PRO A 180 -19.70 3.03 -3.37
CA PRO A 180 -21.13 3.09 -3.07
C PRO A 180 -21.43 3.59 -1.66
N SER A 181 -20.41 3.71 -0.81
CA SER A 181 -20.50 4.20 0.55
C SER A 181 -20.37 5.72 0.58
N THR A 182 -21.22 6.39 1.37
CA THR A 182 -21.11 7.83 1.62
C THR A 182 -20.15 8.16 2.78
N ARG A 183 -19.56 7.14 3.41
CA ARG A 183 -18.64 7.33 4.55
C ARG A 183 -17.32 7.91 4.05
N ARG A 184 -16.91 9.04 4.62
CA ARG A 184 -15.62 9.69 4.32
C ARG A 184 -14.41 8.76 4.46
N THR A 185 -14.49 7.73 5.30
CA THR A 185 -13.40 6.75 5.53
C THR A 185 -13.33 5.65 4.47
N ASP A 186 -14.34 5.53 3.61
CA ASP A 186 -14.51 4.44 2.64
C ASP A 186 -14.33 4.93 1.19
N LYS A 187 -13.30 5.76 0.98
CA LYS A 187 -12.92 6.34 -0.32
C LYS A 187 -12.59 5.27 -1.37
N CYS A 188 -12.80 5.59 -2.63
CA CYS A 188 -12.29 4.79 -3.75
C CYS A 188 -10.78 5.03 -3.96
N LEU A 189 -10.13 4.22 -4.80
CA LEU A 189 -8.70 4.36 -5.12
C LEU A 189 -8.38 5.69 -5.81
N LYS A 190 -9.27 6.17 -6.70
CA LYS A 190 -9.09 7.46 -7.37
C LYS A 190 -8.95 8.60 -6.36
N GLU A 191 -9.89 8.73 -5.44
CA GLU A 191 -9.82 9.73 -4.37
C GLU A 191 -8.56 9.52 -3.52
N LYS A 192 -8.29 8.27 -3.11
CA LYS A 192 -7.13 7.95 -2.27
C LYS A 192 -5.80 8.42 -2.88
N LEU A 193 -5.63 8.19 -4.19
CA LEU A 193 -4.45 8.59 -4.94
C LEU A 193 -4.43 10.11 -5.20
N GLU A 194 -5.50 10.64 -5.79
CA GLU A 194 -5.49 11.98 -6.34
C GLU A 194 -5.49 13.07 -5.27
N ASP A 195 -6.10 12.82 -4.11
CA ASP A 195 -6.00 13.73 -2.96
C ASP A 195 -4.55 13.91 -2.47
N LYS A 196 -3.69 12.92 -2.72
CA LYS A 196 -2.28 12.94 -2.31
C LYS A 196 -1.36 13.44 -3.40
N PHE A 197 -1.53 12.94 -4.63
CA PHE A 197 -0.54 13.11 -5.70
C PHE A 197 -1.00 13.98 -6.86
N ASN A 198 -2.28 14.36 -6.98
CA ASN A 198 -2.78 15.00 -8.20
C ASN A 198 -2.95 16.53 -8.08
N HIS A 199 -2.40 17.13 -7.02
CA HIS A 199 -2.35 18.59 -6.87
C HIS A 199 -1.07 19.13 -7.51
N GLU A 200 -0.01 19.31 -6.72
CA GLU A 200 1.26 19.88 -7.21
C GLU A 200 2.31 18.80 -7.52
N GLY A 201 2.03 17.54 -7.14
CA GLY A 201 2.88 16.39 -7.38
C GLY A 201 3.48 15.83 -6.10
N TRP A 202 4.74 15.44 -6.17
CA TRP A 202 5.44 14.83 -5.04
C TRP A 202 6.90 15.24 -5.02
N PHE A 203 7.54 15.07 -3.86
CA PHE A 203 8.95 15.33 -3.69
C PHE A 203 9.60 14.30 -2.77
N THR A 204 10.92 14.17 -2.89
CA THR A 204 11.72 13.28 -2.07
C THR A 204 13.10 13.89 -1.83
N CYS A 205 13.76 13.52 -0.73
CA CYS A 205 15.12 13.94 -0.43
C CYS A 205 16.07 12.74 -0.60
N LYS A 206 17.19 12.95 -1.28
CA LYS A 206 18.19 11.93 -1.61
C LYS A 206 19.39 11.99 -0.69
N LYS A 207 19.90 10.83 -0.29
CA LYS A 207 21.08 10.69 0.57
C LYS A 207 22.33 10.37 -0.26
N ASP A 208 23.50 10.80 0.23
CA ASP A 208 24.77 10.28 -0.25
C ASP A 208 25.19 9.00 0.51
N ALA A 209 26.39 8.49 0.21
CA ALA A 209 26.92 7.28 0.85
C ALA A 209 27.18 7.43 2.36
N SER A 210 27.26 8.65 2.89
CA SER A 210 27.37 8.91 4.33
C SER A 210 26.01 8.89 5.04
N GLY A 211 24.91 8.84 4.27
CA GLY A 211 23.55 8.95 4.78
C GLY A 211 23.08 10.40 4.94
N ALA A 212 23.90 11.39 4.55
CA ALA A 212 23.53 12.80 4.59
C ALA A 212 22.64 13.16 3.40
N TYR A 213 21.59 13.95 3.64
CA TYR A 213 20.71 14.41 2.57
C TYR A 213 21.44 15.44 1.68
N THR A 214 21.57 15.14 0.40
CA THR A 214 22.31 15.96 -0.56
C THR A 214 21.44 16.52 -1.67
N LYS A 215 20.27 15.95 -1.96
CA LYS A 215 19.41 16.50 -3.03
C LYS A 215 17.96 16.51 -2.60
N ILE A 216 17.19 17.38 -3.22
CA ILE A 216 15.73 17.33 -3.22
C ILE A 216 15.24 17.22 -4.65
N CYS A 217 14.31 16.30 -4.87
CA CYS A 217 13.82 15.93 -6.19
C CYS A 217 12.30 16.09 -6.22
N PHE A 218 11.77 16.54 -7.35
CA PHE A 218 10.34 16.69 -7.57
C PHE A 218 9.88 15.83 -8.74
N GLY A 219 8.66 15.33 -8.65
CA GLY A 219 7.96 14.67 -9.73
C GLY A 219 6.57 15.26 -9.95
N LYS A 220 6.03 15.02 -11.14
CA LYS A 220 4.74 15.56 -11.59
C LYS A 220 3.55 14.97 -10.81
N PRO A 221 2.39 15.64 -10.87
CA PRO A 221 1.12 15.08 -10.43
C PRO A 221 0.83 13.72 -11.06
N VAL A 222 0.17 12.84 -10.29
CA VAL A 222 -0.22 11.49 -10.74
C VAL A 222 -1.73 11.35 -10.65
N ASN A 223 -2.38 11.09 -11.78
CA ASN A 223 -3.82 10.81 -11.83
C ASN A 223 -4.11 9.29 -11.82
N TYR A 224 -5.38 8.95 -11.55
CA TYR A 224 -5.81 7.57 -11.40
C TYR A 224 -5.68 6.73 -12.67
N ASP A 225 -5.91 7.30 -13.85
CA ASP A 225 -5.87 6.54 -15.10
C ASP A 225 -4.43 6.17 -15.50
N GLU A 226 -3.47 7.07 -15.25
CA GLU A 226 -2.05 6.76 -15.37
C GLU A 226 -1.62 5.70 -14.36
N TRP A 227 -2.00 5.88 -13.09
CA TRP A 227 -1.66 4.93 -12.04
C TRP A 227 -2.24 3.54 -12.29
N LEU A 228 -3.49 3.44 -12.75
CA LEU A 228 -4.14 2.17 -13.05
C LEU A 228 -3.48 1.45 -14.23
N ARG A 229 -3.02 2.17 -15.26
CA ARG A 229 -2.21 1.57 -16.34
C ARG A 229 -0.90 0.98 -15.83
N LEU A 230 -0.27 1.62 -14.84
CA LEU A 230 0.94 1.07 -14.22
C LEU A 230 0.64 -0.17 -13.39
N VAL A 231 -0.55 -0.26 -12.77
CA VAL A 231 -1.02 -1.47 -12.09
C VAL A 231 -1.25 -2.60 -13.10
N GLU A 232 -1.92 -2.31 -14.21
CA GLU A 232 -2.17 -3.27 -15.29
C GLU A 232 -0.86 -3.87 -15.83
N GLN A 233 0.17 -3.03 -15.97
CA GLN A 233 1.52 -3.44 -16.40
C GLN A 233 2.33 -4.16 -15.31
N GLY A 234 1.84 -4.21 -14.07
CA GLY A 234 2.56 -4.78 -12.92
C GLY A 234 3.74 -3.95 -12.43
N ILE A 235 3.88 -2.70 -12.90
CA ILE A 235 4.90 -1.75 -12.43
C ILE A 235 4.55 -1.26 -11.04
N VAL A 236 3.29 -0.85 -10.86
CA VAL A 236 2.69 -0.68 -9.53
C VAL A 236 2.08 -2.00 -9.13
N PHE A 237 2.42 -2.49 -7.95
CA PHE A 237 1.94 -3.78 -7.45
C PHE A 237 1.38 -3.65 -6.05
N PHE A 238 0.45 -4.55 -5.76
CA PHE A 238 -0.08 -4.78 -4.43
C PHE A 238 0.90 -5.59 -3.59
N ASP A 239 1.15 -5.12 -2.39
CA ASP A 239 1.98 -5.76 -1.36
C ASP A 239 1.18 -5.78 -0.06
N SER A 240 0.71 -6.96 0.32
CA SER A 240 -0.08 -7.13 1.54
C SER A 240 0.82 -7.36 2.75
N GLY A 241 0.65 -6.49 3.75
CA GLY A 241 1.21 -6.62 5.09
C GLY A 241 0.26 -7.29 6.08
N MET A 242 -0.80 -7.97 5.61
CA MET A 242 -1.80 -8.60 6.48
C MET A 242 -1.22 -9.84 7.18
N TYR A 243 -1.31 -9.90 8.50
CA TYR A 243 -0.83 -11.03 9.29
C TYR A 243 -1.68 -11.26 10.56
N GLU A 244 -1.57 -12.47 11.12
CA GLU A 244 -2.37 -12.94 12.24
C GLU A 244 -2.09 -12.15 13.52
N GLY A 245 -3.15 -11.76 14.22
CA GLY A 245 -3.08 -10.92 15.42
C GLY A 245 -2.93 -9.42 15.14
N ASN A 246 -2.94 -9.01 13.86
CA ASN A 246 -2.96 -7.59 13.50
C ASN A 246 -4.36 -7.08 13.20
N VAL A 247 -4.72 -5.94 13.77
CA VAL A 247 -6.05 -5.33 13.53
C VAL A 247 -6.15 -4.62 12.18
N ARG A 248 -5.02 -4.32 11.53
CA ARG A 248 -4.98 -3.63 10.24
C ARG A 248 -4.67 -4.61 9.10
N PRO A 249 -5.38 -4.53 7.97
CA PRO A 249 -5.03 -5.32 6.80
C PRO A 249 -3.65 -5.01 6.20
N TYR A 250 -3.20 -3.76 6.23
CA TYR A 250 -1.99 -3.28 5.52
C TYR A 250 -1.97 -3.67 4.03
N SER A 251 -2.44 -2.77 3.18
CA SER A 251 -2.63 -3.01 1.75
C SER A 251 -1.84 -1.98 0.96
N GLN A 252 -0.56 -2.28 0.74
CA GLN A 252 0.39 -1.30 0.23
C GLN A 252 0.42 -1.36 -1.31
N TRP A 253 0.26 -0.21 -1.94
CA TRP A 253 0.44 -0.06 -3.38
C TRP A 253 1.79 0.57 -3.66
N ARG A 254 2.68 -0.16 -4.33
CA ARG A 254 4.11 0.14 -4.38
C ARG A 254 4.68 0.03 -5.77
N ALA A 255 5.80 0.71 -6.00
CA ALA A 255 6.66 0.49 -7.15
C ALA A 255 8.13 0.48 -6.71
N ASN A 256 8.99 -0.13 -7.53
CA ASN A 256 10.42 -0.16 -7.26
C ASN A 256 11.03 1.25 -7.36
N ASN A 257 12.10 1.52 -6.60
CA ASN A 257 12.72 2.85 -6.57
C ASN A 257 13.30 3.28 -7.91
N ASN A 258 13.70 2.35 -8.77
CA ASN A 258 14.11 2.66 -10.14
C ASN A 258 12.97 3.33 -10.94
N PHE A 259 11.73 2.86 -10.76
CA PHE A 259 10.57 3.48 -11.39
C PHE A 259 10.30 4.87 -10.79
N TRP A 260 10.30 5.00 -9.46
CA TRP A 260 10.14 6.31 -8.81
C TRP A 260 11.20 7.32 -9.24
N ASN A 261 12.45 6.90 -9.35
CA ASN A 261 13.54 7.75 -9.84
C ASN A 261 13.31 8.17 -11.29
N SER A 262 12.72 7.32 -12.13
CA SER A 262 12.39 7.66 -13.53
C SER A 262 11.27 8.72 -13.65
N LEU A 263 10.49 8.94 -12.59
CA LEU A 263 9.44 9.95 -12.53
C LEU A 263 9.94 11.34 -12.07
N ILE A 264 11.21 11.46 -11.66
CA ILE A 264 11.80 12.72 -11.23
C ILE A 264 11.98 13.63 -12.44
N THR A 265 11.47 14.87 -12.34
CA THR A 265 11.56 15.87 -13.41
C THR A 265 12.45 17.05 -13.03
N GLU A 266 12.69 17.28 -11.75
CA GLU A 266 13.52 18.38 -11.25
C GLU A 266 14.39 17.90 -10.08
N VAL A 267 15.64 18.39 -10.03
CA VAL A 267 16.62 18.06 -9.00
C VAL A 267 17.31 19.34 -8.56
N HIS A 268 17.42 19.54 -7.24
CA HIS A 268 18.16 20.63 -6.63
C HIS A 268 19.18 20.06 -5.64
N GLU A 269 20.39 20.61 -5.66
CA GLU A 269 21.52 20.21 -4.83
C GLU A 269 21.89 21.31 -3.85
#